data_AF-A0A529MU28-F1
#
_entry.id   AF-A0A529MU28-F1
#
_cell.length_a   1.000
_cell.length_b   1.000
_cell.length_c   1.000
_cell.angle_alpha   90.00
_cell.angle_beta   90.00
_cell.angle_gamma   90.00
#
_symmetry.space_group_name_H-M   'P 1'
#
loop_
_entity.id
_entity.type
_entity.pdbx_description
1 polymer ?
#
loop_
_entity_poly.entity_id
_entity_poly.type
_entity_poly.pdbx_seq_one_letter_code
_entity_poly.pdbx_strand_id
1 'polypeptide(L)' 'DLLGLFEGRGIAERWNPQTGEGPNRITLYRRAILDYWAENEETLGDIVTHVLIHEIGHHFGLSDDDMERIEEAAEQTA' A
#
# COMPACT_ATOMS: atom_id res chain seq x y z
N ASP A 1 14.56 2.47 -0.25
CA ASP A 1 13.99 2.96 1.02
C ASP A 1 12.57 2.45 1.21
N LEU A 2 12.15 2.26 2.45
CA LEU A 2 10.79 1.85 2.79
C LEU A 2 9.85 3.05 2.62
N LEU A 3 8.97 3.02 1.61
CA LEU A 3 8.04 4.11 1.31
C LEU A 3 6.73 4.01 2.11
N GLY A 4 6.29 2.78 2.39
CA GLY A 4 5.10 2.45 3.17
C GLY A 4 5.37 1.35 4.18
N LEU A 5 4.48 1.18 5.15
CA LEU A 5 4.48 0.01 6.04
C LEU A 5 3.05 -0.34 6.42
N PHE A 6 2.63 -1.55 6.09
CA PHE A 6 1.40 -2.14 6.63
C PHE A 6 1.59 -2.68 8.05
N GLU A 7 0.67 -2.34 8.96
CA GLU A 7 0.57 -2.86 10.31
C GLU A 7 -0.86 -3.33 10.60
N GLY A 8 -1.03 -4.61 10.86
CA GLY A 8 -2.34 -5.18 11.22
C GLY A 8 -2.46 -6.64 10.82
N ARG A 9 -3.69 -7.14 10.81
CA ARG A 9 -4.00 -8.54 10.48
C ARG A 9 -4.71 -8.69 9.16
N GLY A 10 -4.37 -9.77 8.46
CA GLY A 10 -5.01 -10.16 7.20
C GLY A 10 -6.45 -10.61 7.43
N ILE A 11 -7.25 -10.68 6.36
CA ILE A 11 -8.67 -11.11 6.44
C ILE A 11 -8.80 -12.51 7.08
N ALA A 12 -7.85 -13.41 6.82
CA ALA A 12 -7.84 -14.75 7.39
C ALA A 12 -7.71 -14.77 8.93
N GLU A 13 -7.04 -13.78 9.51
CA GLU A 13 -6.73 -13.73 10.93
C GLU A 13 -7.72 -12.85 11.74
N ARG A 14 -8.61 -12.12 11.05
CA ARG A 14 -9.63 -11.26 11.66
C ARG A 14 -10.77 -12.00 12.36
N TRP A 15 -10.90 -13.32 12.15
CA TRP A 15 -11.99 -14.11 12.74
C TRP A 15 -11.82 -14.41 14.23
N ASN A 16 -10.64 -14.11 14.80
CA ASN A 16 -10.40 -14.20 16.25
C ASN A 16 -9.70 -12.92 16.76
N PRO A 17 -10.42 -11.79 16.83
CA PRO A 17 -9.83 -10.52 17.22
C PRO A 17 -9.32 -10.59 18.67
N GLN A 18 -8.08 -10.19 18.88
CA GLN A 18 -7.51 -10.12 20.23
C GLN A 18 -7.98 -8.84 20.92
N THR A 19 -8.25 -8.92 22.23
CA THR A 19 -8.67 -7.74 23.00
C THR A 19 -7.54 -6.70 22.99
N GLY A 20 -7.85 -5.46 22.58
CA GLY A 20 -6.87 -4.38 22.45
C GLY A 20 -6.26 -4.22 21.05
N GLU A 21 -6.68 -5.03 20.08
CA GLU A 21 -6.22 -4.93 18.70
C GLU A 21 -6.82 -3.70 17.99
N GLY A 22 -5.95 -2.87 17.42
CA GLY A 22 -6.34 -1.66 16.68
C GLY A 22 -6.71 -1.94 15.22
N PRO A 23 -7.24 -0.95 14.48
CA PRO A 23 -7.49 -1.10 13.06
C PRO A 23 -6.17 -1.33 12.30
N ASN A 24 -6.26 -2.00 11.13
CA ASN A 24 -5.14 -2.05 10.20
C ASN A 24 -4.72 -0.62 9.81
N ARG A 25 -3.42 -0.38 9.78
CA ARG A 25 -2.81 0.92 9.47
C ARG A 25 -1.78 0.75 8.37
N ILE A 26 -1.71 1.72 7.46
CA ILE A 26 -0.58 1.89 6.55
C ILE A 26 0.11 3.19 6.91
N THR A 27 1.40 3.14 7.21
CA THR A 27 2.23 4.30 7.49
C THR A 27 2.98 4.70 6.22
N LEU A 28 2.74 5.91 5.72
CA LEU A 28 3.46 6.46 4.57
C LEU A 28 4.62 7.34 5.06
N TYR A 29 5.84 7.01 4.63
CA TYR A 29 7.05 7.74 5.03
C TYR A 29 7.25 8.95 4.14
N ARG A 30 6.63 10.08 4.52
CA ARG A 30 6.67 11.34 3.76
C ARG A 30 8.05 11.70 3.21
N ARG A 31 9.10 11.61 4.03
CA ARG A 31 10.46 11.99 3.57
C ARG A 31 10.95 11.08 2.45
N ALA A 32 10.85 9.76 2.63
CA ALA A 32 11.28 8.79 1.63
C ALA A 32 10.47 8.92 0.33
N ILE A 33 9.14 9.12 0.43
CA ILE A 33 8.27 9.35 -0.73
C ILE A 33 8.67 10.61 -1.49
N LEU A 34 8.95 11.72 -0.79
CA LEU A 34 9.35 12.97 -1.43
C LEU A 34 10.75 12.92 -2.03
N ASP A 35 11.68 12.19 -1.39
CA ASP A 35 13.02 11.98 -1.93
C ASP A 35 12.93 11.16 -3.23
N TYR A 36 12.13 10.08 -3.26
CA TYR A 36 11.84 9.33 -4.49
C TYR A 36 11.16 10.22 -5.53
N TRP A 37 10.12 10.97 -5.17
CA TRP A 37 9.39 11.82 -6.10
C TRP A 37 10.27 12.90 -6.73
N ALA A 38 11.21 13.48 -5.98
CA ALA A 38 12.13 14.49 -6.51
C ALA A 38 13.07 13.96 -7.61
N GLU A 39 13.25 12.64 -7.71
CA GLU A 39 14.13 11.96 -8.66
C GLU A 39 13.39 11.33 -9.84
N ASN A 40 12.05 11.38 -9.88
CA ASN A 40 11.21 10.71 -10.87
C ASN A 40 10.20 11.68 -11.53
N GLU A 41 9.63 11.27 -12.67
CA GLU A 41 8.66 12.09 -13.43
C GLU A 41 7.18 11.76 -13.12
N GLU A 42 6.95 10.75 -12.27
CA GLU A 42 5.62 10.31 -11.83
C GLU A 42 4.93 11.37 -10.96
N THR A 43 3.59 11.40 -10.94
CA THR A 43 2.90 12.29 -10.00
C THR A 43 3.02 11.75 -8.58
N LEU A 44 2.95 12.64 -7.58
CA LEU A 44 2.91 12.21 -6.18
C LEU A 44 1.72 11.28 -5.89
N GLY A 45 0.60 11.45 -6.62
CA GLY A 45 -0.57 10.60 -6.51
C GLY A 45 -0.31 9.17 -6.98
N ASP A 46 0.41 9.02 -8.09
CA ASP A 46 0.76 7.70 -8.65
C ASP A 46 1.66 6.93 -7.68
N ILE A 47 2.67 7.61 -7.14
CA ILE A 47 3.59 7.01 -6.15
C ILE A 47 2.83 6.54 -4.91
N VAL A 48 1.92 7.37 -4.38
CA VAL A 48 1.11 6.99 -3.21
C VAL A 48 0.18 5.82 -3.54
N THR A 49 -0.40 5.81 -4.73
CA THR A 49 -1.31 4.75 -5.20
C THR A 49 -0.58 3.42 -5.31
N HIS A 50 0.57 3.40 -5.98
CA HIS A 50 1.44 2.25 -6.13
C HIS A 50 1.89 1.68 -4.77
N VAL A 51 2.36 2.53 -3.85
CA VAL A 51 2.76 2.10 -2.49
C VAL A 51 1.58 1.49 -1.74
N LEU A 52 0.39 2.10 -1.79
CA LEU A 52 -0.79 1.55 -1.12
C LEU A 52 -1.18 0.18 -1.69
N ILE A 53 -1.17 0.02 -3.01
CA ILE A 53 -1.52 -1.25 -3.66
C ILE A 53 -0.50 -2.32 -3.32
N HIS A 54 0.80 -2.01 -3.31
CA HIS A 54 1.85 -2.95 -2.91
C HIS A 54 1.73 -3.40 -1.44
N GLU A 55 1.58 -2.45 -0.51
CA GLU A 55 1.49 -2.77 0.92
C GLU A 55 0.23 -3.60 1.24
N ILE A 56 -0.90 -3.26 0.62
CA ILE A 56 -2.14 -4.04 0.75
C ILE A 56 -1.97 -5.40 0.07
N GLY A 57 -1.52 -5.42 -1.17
CA GLY A 57 -1.41 -6.64 -1.96
C GLY A 57 -0.53 -7.69 -1.32
N HIS A 58 0.68 -7.32 -0.89
CA HIS A 58 1.56 -8.24 -0.15
C HIS A 58 0.94 -8.72 1.16
N HIS A 59 0.30 -7.83 1.93
CA HIS A 59 -0.32 -8.22 3.20
C HIS A 59 -1.52 -9.17 3.03
N PHE A 60 -2.24 -9.06 1.91
CA PHE A 60 -3.39 -9.90 1.59
C PHE A 60 -3.07 -11.09 0.67
N GLY A 61 -1.82 -11.25 0.25
CA GLY A 61 -1.38 -12.36 -0.59
C GLY A 61 -1.82 -12.28 -2.05
N LEU A 62 -1.98 -11.06 -2.57
CA LEU A 62 -2.19 -10.82 -4.00
C LEU A 62 -0.91 -11.16 -4.77
N SER A 63 -1.07 -11.68 -5.99
CA SER A 63 0.05 -11.84 -6.91
C SER A 63 0.44 -10.50 -7.54
N ASP A 64 1.64 -10.43 -8.09
CA ASP A 64 2.09 -9.24 -8.83
C ASP A 64 1.14 -8.91 -9.98
N ASP A 65 0.67 -9.93 -10.71
CA ASP A 65 -0.35 -9.79 -11.77
C ASP A 65 -1.70 -9.26 -11.26
N ASP A 66 -2.07 -9.57 -10.00
CA ASP A 66 -3.27 -9.00 -9.40
C ASP A 66 -3.08 -7.52 -9.06
N MET A 67 -1.91 -7.17 -8.54
CA MET A 67 -1.56 -5.80 -8.16
C MET A 67 -1.43 -4.88 -9.39
N GLU A 68 -0.77 -5.35 -10.45
CA GLU A 68 -0.64 -4.63 -11.73
C GLU A 68 -2.03 -4.28 -12.30
N ARG A 69 -2.95 -5.25 -12.34
CA ARG A 69 -4.33 -5.01 -12.80
C ARG A 69 -5.10 -4.00 -11.94
N ILE A 70 -4.81 -3.93 -10.65
CA ILE A 70 -5.44 -2.94 -9.74
C ILE A 70 -4.84 -1.56 -9.97
N GLU A 71 -3.52 -1.47 -10.19
CA GLU A 71 -2.83 -0.22 -10.54
C GLU A 71 -3.37 0.36 -11.85
N GLU A 72 -3.44 -0.45 -12.91
CA GLU A 72 -4.02 -0.04 -14.21
C GLU A 72 -5.48 0.46 -14.08
N ALA A 73 -6.27 -0.18 -13.22
CA ALA A 73 -7.66 0.22 -12.98
C ALA A 73 -7.76 1.54 -12.20
N ALA A 74 -6.83 1.80 -11.28
CA ALA A 74 -6.76 3.03 -10.51
C ALA A 74 -6.41 4.23 -11.40
N GLU A 75 -5.45 4.06 -12.33
CA GLU A 75 -5.06 5.10 -13.29
C GLU A 75 -6.22 5.52 -14.21
N GLN A 76 -7.08 4.58 -14.61
CA GLN A 76 -8.23 4.85 -15.47
C GLN A 76 -9.36 5.65 -14.77
N THR A 77 -9.32 5.72 -13.44
CA THR A 77 -10.37 6.36 -12.62
C THR A 77 -9.95 7.75 -12.11
N ALA A 78 -8.67 8.11 -12.24
CA ALA A 78 -8.09 9.38 -11.81
C ALA A 78 -8.24 10.50 -12.86
#